data_AF-A0A524G9W8-F1
#
_entry.id   AF-A0A524G9W8-F1
#
_cell.length_a   1.000
_cell.length_b   1.000
_cell.length_c   1.000
_cell.angle_alpha   90.00
_cell.angle_beta   90.00
_cell.angle_gamma   90.00
#
_symmetry.space_group_name_H-M   'P 1'
#
loop_
_entity.id
_entity.type
_entity.pdbx_description
1 polymer ?
#
loop_
_entity_poly.entity_id
_entity_poly.type
_entity_poly.pdbx_seq_one_letter_code
_entity_poly.pdbx_strand_id
1 'polypeptide(L)'
;MTYCELWLESPGGTSSFRVALLAPDEFELPEGFVLSDAQIDSEKKLYVSNWFEGIIAAKKAIDVAAQFYSDRDLKFLYFREIRRPVSE
;
A
#
# COMPACT_ATOMS: atom_id res chain seq x y z
N MET A 1 2.38 -11.46 -15.03
CA MET A 1 3.47 -10.46 -14.84
C MET A 1 3.48 -10.11 -13.37
N THR A 2 4.60 -10.30 -12.69
CA THR A 2 4.72 -10.06 -11.24
C THR A 2 4.94 -8.57 -10.99
N TYR A 3 3.99 -7.91 -10.33
CA TYR A 3 4.07 -6.49 -9.98
C TYR A 3 3.40 -6.22 -8.64
N CYS A 4 3.87 -5.19 -7.94
CA CYS A 4 3.24 -4.68 -6.72
C CYS A 4 2.16 -3.65 -7.05
N GLU A 5 1.21 -3.45 -6.15
CA GLU A 5 0.20 -2.40 -6.28
C GLU A 5 0.19 -1.54 -5.03
N LEU A 6 0.13 -0.22 -5.22
CA LEU A 6 0.10 0.76 -4.14
C LEU A 6 -1.14 1.64 -4.28
N TRP A 7 -1.92 1.74 -3.21
CA TRP A 7 -3.06 2.65 -3.13
C TRP A 7 -3.22 3.21 -1.71
N LEU A 8 -4.10 4.22 -1.57
CA LEU A 8 -4.50 4.74 -0.27
C LEU A 8 -5.84 4.16 0.16
N GLU A 9 -5.99 3.89 1.45
CA GLU A 9 -7.27 3.52 2.05
C GLU A 9 -7.74 4.59 3.03
N SER A 10 -9.05 4.82 3.10
CA SER A 10 -9.70 5.70 4.09
C SER A 10 -11.02 5.09 4.57
N PRO A 11 -11.31 5.09 5.89
CA PRO A 11 -12.56 4.57 6.44
C PRO A 11 -13.78 5.43 6.06
N GLY A 12 -13.55 6.59 5.43
CA GLY A 12 -14.57 7.55 5.04
C GLY A 12 -14.08 8.97 5.35
N GLY A 13 -14.04 9.83 4.34
CA GLY A 13 -13.55 11.21 4.46
C GLY A 13 -12.03 11.35 4.24
N THR A 14 -11.49 12.51 4.65
CA THR A 14 -10.10 12.91 4.36
C THR A 14 -9.24 13.14 5.60
N SER A 15 -9.69 12.68 6.76
CA SER A 15 -9.00 12.89 8.05
C SER A 15 -7.90 11.85 8.29
N SER A 16 -8.10 10.61 7.86
CA SER A 16 -7.16 9.52 8.10
C SER A 16 -7.02 8.62 6.88
N PHE A 17 -5.78 8.23 6.59
CA PHE A 17 -5.43 7.39 5.47
C PHE A 17 -4.36 6.38 5.85
N ARG A 18 -4.33 5.22 5.21
CA ARG A 18 -3.17 4.32 5.24
C ARG A 18 -2.75 3.95 3.83
N VAL A 19 -1.52 3.52 3.67
CA VAL A 19 -1.03 2.95 2.41
C VAL A 19 -1.28 1.46 2.44
N ALA A 20 -1.89 0.96 1.37
CA ALA A 20 -2.05 -0.46 1.13
C ALA A 20 -1.14 -0.88 -0.02
N LEU A 21 -0.50 -2.03 0.17
CA LEU A 21 0.51 -2.61 -0.70
C LEU A 21 0.13 -4.06 -0.98
N LEU A 22 -0.24 -4.37 -2.22
CA LEU A 22 -0.42 -5.75 -2.66
C LEU A 22 0.88 -6.22 -3.30
N ALA A 23 1.56 -7.16 -2.68
CA ALA A 23 2.87 -7.64 -3.11
C ALA A 23 2.93 -9.19 -3.12
N PRO A 24 3.66 -9.79 -4.07
CA PRO A 24 4.00 -11.21 -4.00
C PRO A 24 4.79 -11.53 -2.72
N ASP A 25 4.66 -12.76 -2.22
CA ASP A 25 5.30 -13.20 -0.95
C ASP A 25 6.82 -13.09 -0.91
N GLU A 26 7.45 -13.18 -2.06
CA GLU A 26 8.89 -13.21 -2.25
C GLU A 26 9.50 -11.82 -2.47
N PHE A 27 8.70 -10.75 -2.44
CA PHE A 27 9.18 -9.39 -2.61
C PHE A 27 9.60 -8.78 -1.27
N GLU A 28 10.70 -8.03 -1.27
CA GLU A 28 11.05 -7.17 -0.14
C GLU A 28 9.96 -6.09 0.05
N LEU A 29 9.72 -5.74 1.31
CA LEU A 29 8.72 -4.75 1.69
C LEU A 29 9.42 -3.47 2.17
N PRO A 30 8.85 -2.29 1.87
CA PRO A 30 9.26 -1.05 2.51
C PRO A 30 9.04 -1.13 4.02
N GLU A 31 9.81 -0.37 4.79
CA GLU A 31 9.68 -0.31 6.24
C GLU A 31 8.28 0.19 6.66
N GLY A 32 7.76 -0.35 7.77
CA GLY A 32 6.51 0.11 8.39
C GLY A 32 5.24 -0.51 7.80
N PHE A 33 5.36 -1.49 6.91
CA PHE A 33 4.25 -2.31 6.42
C PHE A 33 4.10 -3.58 7.26
N VAL A 34 2.85 -3.92 7.59
CA VAL A 34 2.49 -5.16 8.29
C VAL A 34 1.51 -5.97 7.44
N LEU A 35 1.55 -7.29 7.56
CA LEU A 35 0.63 -8.18 6.85
C LEU A 35 -0.81 -7.92 7.33
N SER A 36 -1.72 -7.73 6.38
CA SER A 36 -3.16 -7.64 6.65
C SER A 36 -3.76 -9.04 6.70
N ASP A 37 -4.73 -9.25 7.60
CA ASP A 37 -5.47 -10.51 7.68
C ASP A 37 -6.42 -10.72 6.48
N ALA A 38 -6.71 -9.65 5.74
CA ALA A 38 -7.54 -9.69 4.53
C ALA A 38 -6.79 -10.34 3.36
N GLN A 39 -7.32 -11.45 2.84
CA GLN A 39 -6.87 -12.08 1.59
C GLN A 39 -7.64 -11.52 0.39
N ILE A 40 -6.93 -10.82 -0.50
CA ILE A 40 -7.53 -10.16 -1.67
C ILE A 40 -7.18 -10.88 -2.98
N ASP A 41 -6.03 -11.56 -3.02
CA ASP A 41 -5.48 -12.18 -4.23
C ASP A 41 -4.86 -13.55 -3.89
N SER A 42 -4.84 -14.52 -4.79
CA SER A 42 -4.28 -15.85 -4.52
C SER A 42 -2.75 -15.92 -4.63
N GLU A 43 -2.13 -14.97 -5.33
CA GLU A 43 -0.70 -14.93 -5.63
C GLU A 43 0.04 -13.79 -4.90
N LYS A 44 -0.72 -12.85 -4.34
CA LYS A 44 -0.19 -11.70 -3.59
C LYS A 44 -0.80 -11.61 -2.20
N LYS A 45 -0.04 -11.04 -1.27
CA LYS A 45 -0.52 -10.67 0.05
C LYS A 45 -0.71 -9.18 0.17
N LEU A 46 -1.71 -8.80 0.96
CA LEU A 46 -1.95 -7.41 1.29
C LEU A 46 -1.14 -7.03 2.52
N TYR A 47 -0.38 -5.96 2.40
CA TYR A 47 0.31 -5.31 3.49
C TYR A 47 -0.23 -3.89 3.66
N VAL A 48 -0.28 -3.41 4.89
CA VAL A 48 -0.78 -2.08 5.21
C VAL A 48 0.20 -1.34 6.10
N SER A 49 0.29 -0.04 5.91
CA SER A 49 1.02 0.85 6.83
C SER A 49 0.19 1.17 8.07
N ASN A 50 0.80 1.86 9.02
CA ASN A 50 0.07 2.63 10.03
C ASN A 50 -0.87 3.67 9.38
N TRP A 51 -1.87 4.09 10.15
CA TRP A 51 -2.72 5.22 9.78
C TRP A 51 -1.98 6.54 9.91
N PHE A 52 -2.19 7.42 8.94
CA PHE A 52 -1.66 8.77 8.84
C PHE A 52 -2.80 9.77 8.92
N GLU A 53 -2.59 10.84 9.70
CA GLU A 53 -3.53 11.95 9.74
C GLU A 53 -3.33 12.85 8.50
N GLY A 54 -4.40 12.98 7.71
CA GLY A 54 -4.45 13.83 6.53
C GLY A 54 -3.73 13.29 5.29
N ILE A 55 -4.17 13.78 4.12
CA ILE A 55 -3.72 13.28 2.81
C ILE A 55 -2.25 13.57 2.52
N ILE A 56 -1.67 14.64 3.08
CA ILE A 56 -0.28 15.03 2.83
C ILE A 56 0.69 13.99 3.41
N ALA A 57 0.45 13.56 4.66
CA ALA A 57 1.28 12.55 5.31
C ALA A 57 1.15 11.20 4.59
N ALA A 58 -0.07 10.80 4.22
CA ALA A 58 -0.31 9.58 3.46
C ALA A 58 0.36 9.61 2.08
N LYS A 59 0.30 10.75 1.38
CA LYS A 59 0.98 10.94 0.08
C LYS A 59 2.48 10.74 0.22
N LYS A 60 3.09 11.34 1.25
CA LYS A 60 4.53 11.17 1.50
C LYS A 60 4.90 9.70 1.73
N ALA A 61 4.08 8.97 2.48
CA ALA A 61 4.31 7.56 2.75
C ALA A 61 4.21 6.68 1.48
N ILE A 62 3.18 6.89 0.65
CA ILE A 62 3.03 6.11 -0.60
C ILE A 62 4.12 6.49 -1.63
N ASP A 63 4.58 7.74 -1.68
CA ASP A 63 5.70 8.16 -2.52
C ASP A 63 7.00 7.44 -2.09
N VAL A 64 7.26 7.31 -0.79
CA VAL A 64 8.43 6.58 -0.25
C VAL A 64 8.34 5.09 -0.59
N ALA A 65 7.16 4.47 -0.43
CA ALA A 65 6.95 3.07 -0.81
C ALA A 65 7.16 2.85 -2.33
N ALA A 66 6.69 3.79 -3.17
CA ALA A 66 6.91 3.75 -4.61
C ALA A 66 8.40 3.90 -4.97
N GLN A 67 9.12 4.78 -4.28
CA GLN A 67 10.56 4.98 -4.48
C GLN A 67 11.35 3.72 -4.12
N PHE A 68 10.98 3.04 -3.03
CA PHE A 68 11.60 1.77 -2.61
C PHE A 68 11.63 0.72 -3.74
N TYR A 69 10.52 0.57 -4.46
CA TYR A 69 10.42 -0.35 -5.59
C TYR A 69 11.11 0.18 -6.84
N SER A 70 11.02 1.49 -7.10
CA SER A 70 11.69 2.14 -8.22
C SER A 70 13.22 1.97 -8.13
N ASP A 71 13.80 2.16 -6.96
CA ASP A 71 15.25 2.04 -6.71
C ASP A 71 15.78 0.61 -6.91
N ARG A 72 14.89 -0.39 -6.93
CA ARG A 72 15.19 -1.81 -7.11
C ARG A 72 14.80 -2.35 -8.49
N ASP A 73 14.42 -1.46 -9.42
CA ASP A 73 13.88 -1.81 -10.74
C ASP A 73 12.68 -2.79 -10.69
N LEU A 74 11.94 -2.78 -9.58
CA LEU A 74 10.75 -3.61 -9.40
C LEU A 74 9.53 -2.94 -10.02
N LYS A 75 8.72 -3.74 -10.73
CA LYS A 75 7.48 -3.25 -11.35
C LYS A 75 6.41 -3.04 -10.29
N PHE A 76 5.78 -1.87 -10.30
CA PHE A 76 4.62 -1.58 -9.47
C PHE A 76 3.58 -0.74 -10.22
N LEU A 77 2.33 -0.85 -9.80
CA LEU A 77 1.24 0.02 -10.19
C LEU A 77 0.98 1.00 -9.04
N TYR A 78 1.02 2.29 -9.38
CA TYR A 78 0.76 3.38 -8.44
C TYR A 78 -0.61 3.98 -8.72
N PHE A 79 -1.57 3.72 -7.83
CA PHE A 79 -2.91 4.24 -7.95
C PHE A 79 -3.04 5.55 -7.18
N ARG A 80 -3.62 6.56 -7.83
CA ARG A 80 -4.03 7.83 -7.18
C ARG A 80 -5.46 7.77 -6.62
N GLU A 81 -5.97 6.56 -6.44
CA GLU A 81 -7.32 6.30 -5.95
C GLU A 81 -7.29 6.06 -4.43
N ILE A 82 -8.27 6.62 -3.73
CA ILE A 82 -8.53 6.32 -2.32
C ILE A 82 -9.64 5.27 -2.29
N ARG A 83 -9.33 4.08 -1.78
CA ARG A 83 -10.27 2.97 -1.63
C ARG A 83 -10.79 2.92 -0.19
N ARG A 84 -11.91 2.22 0.02
CA ARG A 84 -12.29 1.81 1.37
C ARG A 84 -11.37 0.67 1.81
N PRO A 85 -11.02 0.58 3.11
CA PRO A 85 -10.36 -0.59 3.65
C PRO A 85 -11.12 -1.83 3.27
N VAL A 86 -10.41 -2.83 2.78
CA VAL A 86 -10.97 -4.17 2.66
C VAL A 86 -11.17 -4.65 4.10
N SER A 87 -12.43 -4.88 4.47
CA SER A 87 -12.92 -5.04 5.85
C SER A 87 -12.08 -6.00 6.69
N GLU A 88 -11.91 -5.69 7.98
CA GLU A 88 -11.78 -6.71 9.05
C GLU A 88 -13.13 -7.43 9.25
#